data_AF-T1CBR4-F1
#
_entry.id   AF-T1CBR4-F1
#
_cell.length_a   1.000
_cell.length_b   1.000
_cell.length_c   1.000
_cell.angle_alpha   90.00
_cell.angle_beta   90.00
_cell.angle_gamma   90.00
#
_symmetry.space_group_name_H-M   'P 1'
#
loop_
_entity.id
_entity.type
_entity.pdbx_description
1 polymer ?
#
loop_
_entity_poly.entity_id
_entity_poly.type
_entity_poly.pdbx_seq_one_letter_code
_entity_poly.pdbx_strand_id
1 'polypeptide(L)'
;MAPSVQQHLVWECEAQGVEERLPAVVEEISRVRADMGYPALISPVAEVVVSQAVANVASGDRYLIVGQDLKDYFLGLFGDPPGPADPEVRRLVIGTEEPITVRPGDVLEPMLEAARRRLVRHGLGEPSEETLLEFVLFPE
;
A
#
# COMPACT_ATOMS: atom_id res chain seq x y z
N MET A 1 -9.98 -14.12 -5.53
CA MET A 1 -9.86 -12.65 -5.37
C MET A 1 -11.25 -12.04 -5.40
N ALA A 2 -11.50 -11.00 -4.59
CA ALA A 2 -12.76 -10.26 -4.62
C ALA A 2 -12.96 -9.53 -5.97
N PRO A 3 -14.19 -9.18 -6.38
CA PRO A 3 -14.45 -8.52 -7.66
C PRO A 3 -13.67 -7.21 -7.86
N SER A 4 -13.54 -6.39 -6.81
CA SER A 4 -12.76 -5.13 -6.86
C SER A 4 -11.28 -5.38 -7.20
N VAL A 5 -10.67 -6.40 -6.57
CA VAL A 5 -9.28 -6.78 -6.81
C VAL A 5 -9.08 -7.31 -8.23
N GLN A 6 -10.09 -8.01 -8.78
CA GLN A 6 -10.04 -8.47 -10.17
C GLN A 6 -10.10 -7.29 -11.15
N GLN A 7 -10.93 -6.28 -10.88
CA GLN A 7 -10.96 -5.05 -11.68
C GLN A 7 -9.63 -4.29 -11.61
N HIS A 8 -9.04 -4.19 -10.42
CA HIS A 8 -7.71 -3.59 -10.22
C HIS A 8 -6.64 -4.32 -11.05
N LEU A 9 -6.61 -5.66 -11.00
CA LEU A 9 -5.69 -6.47 -11.79
C LEU A 9 -5.81 -6.22 -13.29
N VAL A 10 -7.03 -6.20 -13.84
CA VAL A 10 -7.23 -5.94 -15.26
C VAL A 10 -6.73 -4.54 -15.63
N TRP A 11 -7.09 -3.54 -14.83
CA TRP A 11 -6.68 -2.16 -15.04
C TRP A 11 -5.15 -1.99 -15.02
N GLU A 12 -4.46 -2.57 -14.04
CA GLU A 12 -3.00 -2.54 -13.94
C GLU A 12 -2.32 -3.24 -15.13
N CYS A 13 -2.83 -4.40 -15.56
CA CYS A 13 -2.31 -5.10 -16.72
C CYS A 13 -2.43 -4.26 -18.00
N GLU A 14 -3.58 -3.59 -18.21
CA GLU A 14 -3.79 -2.68 -19.34
C GLU A 14 -2.87 -1.46 -19.26
N ALA A 15 -2.73 -0.85 -18.08
CA ALA A 15 -1.87 0.30 -17.86
C ALA A 15 -0.38 0.00 -18.15
N GLN A 16 0.06 -1.24 -17.90
CA GLN A 16 1.45 -1.68 -18.10
C GLN A 16 1.68 -2.44 -19.42
N GLY A 17 0.64 -2.65 -20.24
CA GLY A 17 0.75 -3.35 -21.53
C GLY A 17 1.19 -4.82 -21.40
N VAL A 18 0.62 -5.54 -20.42
CA VAL A 18 0.91 -6.94 -20.13
C VAL A 18 -0.35 -7.82 -20.10
N GLU A 19 -1.41 -7.39 -20.78
CA GLU A 19 -2.70 -8.08 -20.81
C GLU A 19 -2.58 -9.52 -21.33
N GLU A 20 -1.70 -9.74 -22.32
CA GLU A 20 -1.39 -11.06 -22.88
C GLU A 20 -0.63 -11.97 -21.91
N ARG A 21 -0.02 -11.38 -20.87
CA ARG A 21 0.76 -12.06 -19.84
C ARG A 21 -0.02 -12.27 -18.53
N LEU A 22 -1.34 -12.10 -18.54
CA LEU A 22 -2.20 -12.33 -17.37
C LEU A 22 -1.94 -13.65 -16.63
N PRO A 23 -1.73 -14.82 -17.29
CA PRO A 23 -1.39 -16.05 -16.58
C PRO A 23 -0.10 -15.94 -15.76
N ALA A 24 0.93 -15.30 -16.30
CA ALA A 24 2.20 -15.07 -15.59
C ALA A 24 1.99 -14.12 -14.40
N VAL A 25 1.15 -13.10 -14.54
CA VAL A 25 0.78 -12.19 -13.43
C VAL A 25 0.09 -12.96 -12.31
N VAL A 26 -0.86 -13.85 -12.61
CA VAL A 26 -1.55 -14.65 -11.60
C VAL A 26 -0.60 -15.58 -10.84
N GLU A 27 0.37 -16.17 -11.52
CA GLU A 27 1.43 -16.94 -10.88
C GLU A 27 2.30 -16.05 -9.97
N GLU A 28 2.69 -14.87 -10.47
CA GLU A 28 3.51 -13.92 -9.72
C GLU A 28 2.78 -13.37 -8.48
N ILE A 29 1.46 -13.15 -8.54
CA ILE A 29 0.63 -12.80 -7.37
C ILE A 29 0.82 -13.81 -6.24
N SER A 30 0.87 -15.10 -6.57
CA SER A 30 1.05 -16.16 -5.56
C SER A 30 2.44 -16.10 -4.94
N ARG A 31 3.46 -15.77 -5.72
CA ARG A 31 4.86 -15.63 -5.27
C ARG A 31 5.05 -14.38 -4.42
N VAL A 32 4.59 -13.23 -4.89
CA VAL A 32 4.63 -11.96 -4.14
C VAL A 32 3.90 -12.10 -2.81
N ARG A 33 2.73 -12.75 -2.78
CA ARG A 33 2.00 -13.02 -1.54
C ARG A 33 2.82 -13.87 -0.57
N ALA A 34 3.55 -14.88 -1.05
CA ALA A 34 4.42 -15.69 -0.20
C ALA A 34 5.57 -14.85 0.36
N ASP A 35 6.22 -14.06 -0.48
CA ASP A 35 7.33 -13.17 -0.10
C ASP A 35 6.90 -12.11 0.94
N MET A 36 5.64 -11.71 0.91
CA MET A 36 5.03 -10.80 1.90
C MET A 36 4.59 -11.49 3.20
N GLY A 37 4.82 -12.80 3.38
CA GLY A 37 4.41 -13.50 4.60
C GLY A 37 2.93 -13.90 4.62
N TYR A 38 2.37 -14.17 3.44
CA TYR A 38 0.99 -14.64 3.24
C TYR A 38 -0.12 -13.73 3.82
N PRO A 39 -0.14 -12.42 3.51
CA PRO A 39 -1.24 -11.57 3.91
C PRO A 39 -2.60 -12.09 3.41
N ALA A 40 -3.65 -11.68 4.11
CA ALA A 40 -5.02 -11.84 3.62
C ALA A 40 -5.20 -10.98 2.35
N LEU A 41 -5.78 -11.57 1.30
CA LEU A 41 -6.06 -10.86 0.05
C LEU A 41 -7.38 -10.08 0.17
N ILE A 42 -7.36 -9.09 1.07
CA ILE A 42 -8.40 -8.09 1.26
C ILE A 42 -7.79 -6.70 1.06
N SER A 43 -8.61 -5.73 0.64
CA SER A 43 -8.14 -4.37 0.44
C SER A 43 -7.73 -3.71 1.76
N PRO A 44 -6.67 -2.87 1.76
CA PRO A 44 -5.85 -2.44 0.61
C PRO A 44 -4.71 -3.40 0.21
N VAL A 45 -4.42 -4.44 1.00
CA VAL A 45 -3.21 -5.27 0.82
C VAL A 45 -3.28 -6.12 -0.45
N ALA A 46 -4.47 -6.52 -0.88
CA ALA A 46 -4.65 -7.25 -2.12
C ALA A 46 -4.19 -6.45 -3.35
N GLU A 47 -4.49 -5.15 -3.39
CA GLU A 47 -4.08 -4.24 -4.45
C GLU A 47 -2.56 -4.08 -4.48
N VAL A 48 -1.90 -4.01 -3.31
CA VAL A 48 -0.42 -3.96 -3.21
C VAL A 48 0.22 -5.21 -3.83
N VAL A 49 -0.28 -6.40 -3.47
CA VAL A 49 0.21 -7.68 -4.02
C VAL A 49 0.06 -7.71 -5.55
N VAL A 50 -1.11 -7.31 -6.05
CA VAL A 50 -1.42 -7.29 -7.48
C VAL A 50 -0.52 -6.32 -8.23
N SER A 51 -0.41 -5.09 -7.74
CA SER A 51 0.38 -4.03 -8.39
C SER A 51 1.86 -4.43 -8.47
N GLN A 52 2.42 -5.02 -7.41
CA GLN A 52 3.79 -5.50 -7.44
C GLN A 52 3.97 -6.68 -8.40
N ALA A 53 3.01 -7.61 -8.45
CA ALA A 53 3.09 -8.75 -9.37
C ALA A 53 3.05 -8.29 -10.84
N VAL A 54 2.19 -7.34 -11.17
CA VAL A 54 2.15 -6.71 -12.50
C VAL A 54 3.48 -6.03 -12.81
N ALA A 55 4.02 -5.23 -11.89
CA ALA A 55 5.31 -4.55 -12.07
C ALA A 55 6.47 -5.53 -12.32
N ASN A 56 6.52 -6.66 -11.60
CA ASN A 56 7.51 -7.72 -11.80
C ASN A 56 7.41 -8.33 -13.21
N VAL A 57 6.20 -8.64 -13.68
CA VAL A 57 5.98 -9.24 -15.01
C VAL A 57 6.23 -8.24 -16.13
N ALA A 58 5.85 -6.98 -15.94
CA ALA A 58 6.04 -5.91 -16.93
C ALA A 58 7.52 -5.59 -17.13
N SER A 59 8.28 -5.48 -16.04
CA SER A 59 9.72 -5.21 -16.09
C SER A 59 10.56 -6.43 -16.47
N GLY A 60 10.06 -7.64 -16.23
CA GLY A 60 10.79 -8.89 -16.45
C GLY A 60 11.75 -9.26 -15.33
N ASP A 61 11.91 -8.40 -14.31
CA ASP A 61 12.75 -8.62 -13.13
C ASP A 61 11.95 -8.37 -11.84
N ARG A 62 12.04 -9.30 -10.90
CA ARG A 62 11.30 -9.20 -9.63
C ARG A 62 11.86 -8.05 -8.79
N TYR A 63 10.96 -7.19 -8.31
CA TYR A 63 11.27 -6.06 -7.43
C TYR A 63 12.24 -5.03 -8.03
N LEU A 64 12.38 -4.96 -9.36
CA LEU A 64 13.13 -3.88 -10.03
C LEU A 64 12.43 -2.52 -9.82
N ILE A 65 11.11 -2.52 -9.91
CA ILE A 65 10.25 -1.37 -9.64
C ILE A 65 9.42 -1.70 -8.40
N VAL A 66 9.54 -0.85 -7.38
CA VAL A 66 8.90 -1.03 -6.07
C VAL A 66 8.07 0.21 -5.75
N GLY A 67 6.77 0.00 -5.58
CA GLY A 67 5.83 1.06 -5.18
C GLY A 67 5.94 1.44 -3.71
N GLN A 68 5.46 2.62 -3.36
CA GLN A 68 5.49 3.11 -1.97
C GLN A 68 4.67 2.22 -1.04
N ASP A 69 3.49 1.75 -1.46
CA ASP A 69 2.64 0.91 -0.61
C ASP A 69 3.31 -0.40 -0.20
N LEU A 70 4.16 -0.97 -1.08
CA LEU A 70 4.92 -2.16 -0.73
C LEU A 70 6.01 -1.84 0.29
N LYS A 71 6.68 -0.68 0.17
CA LYS A 71 7.64 -0.22 1.18
C LYS A 71 6.95 -0.04 2.52
N ASP A 72 5.83 0.65 2.54
CA ASP A 72 5.03 0.91 3.74
C ASP A 72 4.56 -0.41 4.39
N TYR A 73 4.21 -1.41 3.59
CA TYR A 73 3.93 -2.76 4.07
C TYR A 73 5.14 -3.38 4.78
N PHE A 74 6.32 -3.38 4.16
CA PHE A 74 7.54 -3.94 4.76
C PHE A 74 8.10 -3.09 5.90
N LEU A 75 7.75 -1.80 5.97
CA LEU A 75 8.01 -0.91 7.10
C LEU A 75 7.07 -1.15 8.28
N GLY A 76 6.09 -2.05 8.15
CA GLY A 76 5.16 -2.42 9.22
C GLY A 76 3.99 -1.45 9.37
N LEU A 77 3.78 -0.51 8.45
CA LEU A 77 2.70 0.48 8.52
C LEU A 77 1.31 -0.14 8.29
N PHE A 78 1.27 -1.35 7.75
CA PHE A 78 0.05 -2.17 7.60
C PHE A 78 -0.16 -3.14 8.77
N GLY A 79 0.73 -3.12 9.77
CA GLY A 79 0.80 -4.09 10.85
C GLY A 79 1.58 -5.36 10.47
N ASP A 80 1.49 -6.36 11.33
CA ASP A 80 2.28 -7.59 11.17
C ASP A 80 1.64 -8.59 10.21
N PRO A 81 2.43 -9.20 9.30
CA PRO A 81 1.95 -10.29 8.45
C PRO A 81 1.64 -11.56 9.26
N PRO A 82 0.74 -12.44 8.79
CA PRO A 82 0.45 -13.71 9.46
C PRO A 82 1.64 -14.66 9.55
N GLY A 83 2.54 -14.62 8.57
CA GLY A 83 3.76 -15.39 8.53
C GLY A 83 5.00 -14.51 8.31
N PRO A 84 6.21 -15.07 8.46
CA PRO A 84 7.43 -14.32 8.22
C PRO A 84 7.53 -13.94 6.73
N ALA A 85 7.72 -12.65 6.48
CA ALA A 85 8.09 -12.13 5.17
C ALA A 85 9.51 -12.56 4.78
N ASP A 86 9.78 -12.66 3.48
CA ASP A 86 11.09 -13.00 2.95
C ASP A 86 12.12 -11.91 3.32
N PRO A 87 13.23 -12.26 4.00
CA PRO A 87 14.20 -11.29 4.48
C PRO A 87 15.05 -10.67 3.36
N GLU A 88 15.22 -11.34 2.22
CA GLU A 88 15.90 -10.80 1.05
C GLU A 88 15.01 -9.79 0.33
N VAL A 89 13.73 -10.13 0.11
CA VAL A 89 12.75 -9.20 -0.48
C VAL A 89 12.56 -7.97 0.39
N ARG A 90 12.44 -8.13 1.72
CA ARG A 90 12.39 -7.00 2.64
C ARG A 90 13.59 -6.08 2.44
N ARG A 91 14.81 -6.62 2.40
CA ARG A 91 16.03 -5.83 2.19
C ARG A 91 16.05 -5.14 0.82
N LEU A 92 15.55 -5.78 -0.23
CA LEU A 92 15.44 -5.17 -1.56
C LEU A 92 14.46 -3.98 -1.56
N VAL A 93 13.35 -4.10 -0.82
CA VAL A 93 12.27 -3.11 -0.82
C VAL A 93 12.57 -1.89 0.06
N ILE A 94 13.04 -2.10 1.30
CA ILE A 94 13.25 -1.01 2.29
C ILE A 94 14.72 -0.70 2.56
N GLY A 95 15.66 -1.44 1.96
CA GLY A 95 17.09 -1.20 2.14
C GLY A 95 17.55 -1.36 3.59
N THR A 96 17.96 -0.24 4.20
CA THR A 96 18.43 -0.14 5.58
C THR A 96 17.41 0.47 6.54
N GLU A 97 16.21 0.82 6.06
CA GLU A 97 15.17 1.38 6.91
C GLU A 97 14.70 0.33 7.93
N GLU A 98 14.41 0.80 9.14
CA GLU A 98 13.94 -0.05 10.24
C GLU A 98 12.41 -0.03 10.33
N PRO A 99 11.73 -1.16 10.15
CA PRO A 99 10.29 -1.26 10.30
C PRO A 99 9.83 -1.03 11.73
N ILE A 100 8.65 -0.43 11.87
CA ILE A 100 7.99 -0.35 13.16
C ILE A 100 7.55 -1.75 13.60
N THR A 101 7.59 -1.98 14.92
CA THR A 101 7.12 -3.22 15.56
C THR A 101 5.99 -2.98 16.54
N VAL A 102 5.40 -1.77 16.49
CA VAL A 102 4.29 -1.34 17.32
C VAL A 102 3.06 -1.14 16.44
N ARG A 103 1.90 -0.92 17.04
CA ARG A 103 0.70 -0.61 16.27
C ARG A 103 0.94 0.68 15.46
N PRO A 104 0.67 0.70 14.14
CA PRO A 104 0.93 1.87 13.29
C PRO A 104 0.26 3.16 13.79
N GLY A 105 -0.93 3.06 14.40
CA GLY A 105 -1.61 4.22 14.98
C GLY A 105 -0.88 4.86 16.17
N ASP A 106 0.00 4.13 16.84
CA ASP A 106 0.72 4.62 18.03
C ASP A 106 1.92 5.50 17.65
N VAL A 107 2.36 5.48 16.39
CA VAL A 107 3.43 6.36 15.88
C VAL A 107 2.89 7.64 15.24
N LEU A 108 1.57 7.79 15.12
CA LEU A 108 0.93 8.98 14.55
C LEU A 108 0.76 10.08 15.60
N GLU A 109 1.06 11.32 15.22
CA GLU A 109 0.80 12.49 16.05
C GLU A 109 -0.68 12.91 15.99
N PRO A 110 -1.26 13.45 17.08
CA PRO A 110 -2.61 14.01 17.06
C PRO A 110 -2.77 15.14 16.02
N MET A 111 -3.71 14.97 15.08
CA MET A 111 -3.82 15.83 13.89
C MET A 111 -4.91 16.91 13.94
N LEU A 112 -5.93 16.78 14.80
CA LEU A 112 -7.11 17.66 14.79
C LEU A 112 -6.78 19.14 15.03
N GLU A 113 -5.91 19.43 16.01
CA GLU A 113 -5.54 20.81 16.33
C GLU A 113 -4.69 21.46 15.23
N ALA A 114 -3.85 20.68 14.57
CA ALA A 114 -3.09 21.15 13.42
C ALA A 114 -4.01 21.45 12.22
N ALA A 115 -4.99 20.57 11.96
CA ALA A 115 -6.02 20.74 10.94
C ALA A 115 -6.86 22.01 11.19
N ARG A 116 -7.32 22.24 12.43
CA ARG A 116 -8.05 23.46 12.82
C ARG A 116 -7.27 24.72 12.48
N ARG A 117 -6.00 24.80 12.90
CA ARG A 117 -5.14 25.94 12.58
C ARG A 117 -4.96 26.14 11.08
N ARG A 118 -4.90 25.05 10.30
CA ARG A 118 -4.78 25.14 8.84
C ARG A 118 -6.03 25.74 8.22
N LEU A 119 -7.22 25.24 8.56
CA LEU A 119 -8.50 25.76 8.02
C LEU A 119 -8.74 27.23 8.37
N VAL A 120 -8.46 27.63 9.62
CA VAL A 120 -8.55 29.05 10.04
C VAL A 120 -7.63 29.94 9.19
N ARG A 121 -6.39 29.49 8.93
CA ARG A 121 -5.44 30.22 8.07
C ARG A 121 -5.91 30.31 6.61
N HIS A 122 -6.69 29.36 6.14
CA HIS A 122 -7.29 29.39 4.80
C HIS A 122 -8.58 30.23 4.71
N GLY A 123 -9.00 30.88 5.81
CA GLY A 123 -10.11 31.84 5.81
C GLY A 123 -11.48 31.23 6.07
N LEU A 124 -11.56 29.96 6.46
CA LEU A 124 -12.83 29.27 6.74
C LEU A 124 -13.44 29.61 8.12
N GLY A 125 -12.80 30.51 8.88
CA GLY A 125 -13.21 30.80 10.26
C GLY A 125 -12.98 29.60 11.18
N GLU A 126 -13.70 29.54 12.31
CA GLU A 126 -13.66 28.40 13.23
C GLU A 126 -14.44 27.22 12.62
N PRO A 127 -13.79 26.10 12.25
CA PRO A 127 -14.47 24.99 11.60
C PRO A 127 -15.30 24.17 12.60
N SER A 128 -16.43 23.63 12.13
CA SER A 128 -17.18 22.62 12.87
C SER A 128 -16.39 21.31 12.98
N GLU A 129 -16.79 20.41 13.87
CA GLU A 129 -16.17 19.08 13.98
C GLU A 129 -16.33 18.27 12.69
N GLU A 130 -17.49 18.38 12.02
CA GLU A 130 -17.75 17.72 10.73
C GLU A 130 -16.76 18.20 9.66
N THR A 131 -16.61 19.51 9.50
CA THR A 131 -15.64 20.09 8.54
C THR A 131 -14.19 19.71 8.88
N LEU A 132 -13.86 19.59 10.16
CA LEU A 132 -12.54 19.11 10.58
C LEU A 132 -12.30 17.65 10.19
N LEU A 133 -13.29 16.79 10.42
CA LEU A 133 -13.19 15.37 10.07
C LEU A 133 -13.11 15.19 8.55
N GLU A 134 -13.95 15.90 7.79
CA GLU A 134 -13.90 15.91 6.33
C GLU A 134 -12.51 16.32 5.84
N PHE A 135 -11.97 17.43 6.36
CA PHE A 135 -10.65 17.91 5.96
C PHE A 135 -9.51 16.95 6.34
N VAL A 136 -9.61 16.26 7.47
CA VAL A 136 -8.59 15.31 7.91
C VAL A 136 -8.64 14.01 7.11
N LEU A 137 -9.84 13.52 6.79
CA LEU A 137 -10.02 12.30 6.00
C LEU A 137 -9.78 12.53 4.51
N PHE A 138 -10.09 13.71 4.00
CA PHE A 138 -10.01 14.10 2.60
C PHE A 138 -9.41 15.52 2.47
N PRO A 139 -8.08 15.68 2.60
CA PRO A 139 -7.42 16.98 2.66
C PRO A 139 -7.25 17.72 1.30
N GLU A 140 -7.64 17.10 0.19
CA GLU A 140 -7.54 17.61 -1.19
C GLU A 140 -8.89 17.99 -1.79
#